data_AF-A0A955K6S6-F1
#
_entry.id   AF-A0A955K6S6-F1
#
_cell.length_a   1.000
_cell.length_b   1.000
_cell.length_c   1.000
_cell.angle_alpha   90.00
_cell.angle_beta   90.00
_cell.angle_gamma   90.00
#
_symmetry.space_group_name_H-M   'P 1'
#
loop_
_entity.id
_entity.type
_entity.pdbx_description
1 polymer ?
#
loop_
_entity_poly.entity_id
_entity_poly.type
_entity_poly.pdbx_seq_one_letter_code
_entity_poly.pdbx_strand_id
1 'polypeptide(L)'
;MSDMATNNQPKTIRPTMRQKQLLQFIADFISEHGYSPSYREIMRGCGYTSVATVALHVNSLIKRGHLVKRDNSARSLEVISVESDDMLIDTENISAGDEKWLVKIIDAKFKLAEDAGRIEQQDMDSLYVLVGALRVLGLDGAYSSFLPRIAVLRERVK
;
A
#
# COMPACT_ATOMS: atom_id res chain seq x y z
N MET A 1 -16.86 -40.23 1.56
CA MET A 1 -15.96 -39.90 0.43
C MET A 1 -16.45 -38.60 -0.19
N SER A 2 -15.96 -37.46 0.30
CA SER A 2 -16.11 -36.15 -0.34
C SER A 2 -15.06 -35.25 0.31
N ASP A 3 -13.88 -35.23 -0.30
CA ASP A 3 -12.75 -34.41 0.14
C ASP A 3 -13.12 -32.94 0.05
N MET A 4 -13.21 -32.29 1.22
CA MET A 4 -13.24 -30.84 1.36
C MET A 4 -11.87 -30.31 0.94
N ALA A 5 -11.79 -29.78 -0.28
CA ALA A 5 -10.63 -29.00 -0.72
C ALA A 5 -10.51 -27.75 0.17
N THR A 6 -9.49 -27.77 1.02
CA THR A 6 -9.07 -26.66 1.85
C THR A 6 -8.67 -25.48 0.96
N ASN A 7 -9.41 -24.37 1.08
CA ASN A 7 -9.11 -23.09 0.44
C ASN A 7 -7.83 -22.50 1.07
N ASN A 8 -6.67 -22.95 0.59
CA ASN A 8 -5.36 -22.50 1.05
C ASN A 8 -4.89 -21.31 0.20
N GLN A 9 -5.52 -20.15 0.37
CA GLN A 9 -4.96 -18.90 -0.15
C GLN A 9 -3.66 -18.61 0.63
N PRO A 10 -2.49 -18.52 -0.03
CA PRO A 10 -1.24 -18.28 0.66
C PRO A 10 -1.28 -16.91 1.34
N LYS A 11 -1.17 -16.89 2.66
CA LYS A 11 -1.04 -15.65 3.45
C LYS A 11 0.19 -14.88 2.95
N THR A 12 -0.01 -13.81 2.19
CA THR A 12 1.07 -13.02 1.59
C THR A 12 1.83 -12.25 2.67
N ILE A 13 3.09 -12.61 2.93
CA ILE A 13 3.90 -11.98 3.99
C ILE A 13 4.56 -10.71 3.46
N ARG A 14 4.26 -9.53 4.04
CA ARG A 14 4.81 -8.20 3.65
C ARG A 14 6.30 -8.26 3.25
N PRO A 15 6.67 -7.95 1.99
CA PRO A 15 8.04 -8.11 1.49
C PRO A 15 9.00 -7.11 2.14
N THR A 16 10.27 -7.49 2.30
CA THR A 16 11.31 -6.56 2.77
C THR A 16 11.60 -5.48 1.71
N MET A 17 12.27 -4.38 2.07
CA MET A 17 12.60 -3.30 1.11
C MET A 17 13.30 -3.79 -0.17
N ARG A 18 14.25 -4.72 -0.05
CA ARG A 18 14.92 -5.30 -1.23
C ARG A 18 14.02 -6.23 -2.04
N GLN A 19 13.15 -6.98 -1.38
CA GLN A 19 12.15 -7.81 -2.04
C GLN A 19 11.12 -6.96 -2.80
N LYS A 20 10.71 -5.81 -2.23
CA LYS A 20 9.82 -4.85 -2.90
C LYS A 20 10.47 -4.27 -4.16
N GLN A 21 11.75 -3.90 -4.11
CA GLN A 21 12.48 -3.42 -5.29
C GLN A 21 12.58 -4.49 -6.39
N LEU A 22 12.81 -5.74 -6.02
CA LEU A 22 12.82 -6.85 -6.97
C LEU A 22 11.44 -7.06 -7.61
N LEU A 23 10.36 -7.03 -6.81
CA LEU A 23 8.98 -7.12 -7.31
C LEU A 23 8.65 -5.97 -8.26
N GLN A 24 9.01 -4.74 -7.89
CA GLN A 24 8.78 -3.56 -8.70
C GLN A 24 9.52 -3.66 -10.03
N PHE A 25 10.80 -4.06 -10.01
CA PHE A 25 11.57 -4.26 -11.24
C PHE A 25 10.92 -5.28 -12.17
N ILE A 26 10.44 -6.41 -11.63
CA ILE A 26 9.77 -7.44 -12.44
C ILE A 26 8.47 -6.89 -13.04
N ALA A 27 7.66 -6.16 -12.26
CA ALA A 27 6.41 -5.55 -12.72
C ALA A 27 6.67 -4.51 -13.82
N ASP A 28 7.63 -3.60 -13.62
CA ASP A 28 8.00 -2.57 -14.58
C ASP A 28 8.51 -3.18 -15.88
N PHE A 29 9.37 -4.21 -15.79
CA PHE A 29 9.90 -4.90 -16.97
C PHE A 29 8.80 -5.58 -17.78
N ILE A 30 7.84 -6.24 -17.11
CA ILE A 30 6.69 -6.86 -17.80
C ILE A 30 5.82 -5.80 -18.46
N SER A 31 5.57 -4.68 -17.78
CA SER A 31 4.79 -3.55 -18.30
C SER A 31 5.44 -2.94 -19.55
N GLU A 32 6.77 -2.76 -19.53
CA GLU A 32 7.51 -2.13 -20.62
C GLU A 32 7.72 -3.06 -21.83
N HIS A 33 7.99 -4.34 -21.58
CA HIS A 33 8.40 -5.27 -22.64
C HIS A 33 7.35 -6.31 -23.03
N GLY A 34 6.30 -6.49 -22.24
CA GLY A 34 5.23 -7.48 -22.48
C GLY A 34 5.64 -8.93 -22.19
N TYR A 35 6.80 -9.17 -21.54
CA TYR A 35 7.26 -10.49 -21.13
C TYR A 35 8.06 -10.42 -19.83
N SER A 36 8.18 -11.55 -19.10
CA SER A 36 8.88 -11.56 -17.82
C SER A 36 10.41 -11.56 -17.98
N PRO A 37 11.15 -10.84 -17.10
CA PRO A 37 12.60 -10.77 -17.19
C PRO A 37 13.26 -12.11 -16.85
N SER A 38 14.39 -12.39 -17.50
CA SER A 38 15.30 -13.46 -17.12
C SER A 38 16.07 -13.13 -15.85
N TYR A 39 16.63 -14.15 -15.19
CA TYR A 39 17.45 -13.92 -13.99
C TYR A 39 18.69 -13.05 -14.25
N ARG A 40 19.22 -13.05 -15.48
CA ARG A 40 20.34 -12.16 -15.86
C ARG A 40 19.89 -10.71 -16.05
N GLU A 41 18.66 -10.47 -16.49
CA GLU A 41 18.07 -9.12 -16.57
C GLU A 41 17.77 -8.60 -15.18
N ILE A 42 17.15 -9.41 -14.32
CA ILE A 42 16.94 -9.08 -12.90
C ILE A 42 18.26 -8.78 -12.20
N MET A 43 19.29 -9.59 -12.43
CA MET A 43 20.61 -9.37 -11.84
C MET A 43 21.18 -8.00 -12.21
N ARG A 44 21.12 -7.64 -13.50
CA ARG A 44 21.61 -6.35 -14.01
C ARG A 44 20.76 -5.18 -13.53
N GLY A 45 19.43 -5.32 -13.56
CA GLY A 45 18.49 -4.26 -13.20
C GLY A 45 18.44 -3.96 -11.70
N CYS A 46 18.60 -4.96 -10.85
CA CYS A 46 18.58 -4.78 -9.39
C CYS A 46 19.99 -4.69 -8.75
N GLY A 47 21.06 -4.87 -9.54
CA GLY A 47 22.45 -4.80 -9.06
C GLY A 47 22.88 -5.99 -8.21
N TYR A 48 22.38 -7.20 -8.49
CA TYR A 48 22.85 -8.41 -7.82
C TYR A 48 24.19 -8.89 -8.37
N THR A 49 25.02 -9.48 -7.52
CA THR A 49 26.35 -9.98 -7.89
C THR A 49 26.32 -11.34 -8.57
N SER A 50 25.24 -12.11 -8.42
CA SER A 50 25.12 -13.43 -9.04
C SER A 50 23.69 -13.83 -9.39
N VAL A 51 23.57 -14.66 -10.44
CA VAL A 51 22.30 -15.28 -10.85
C VAL A 51 21.74 -16.22 -9.77
N ALA A 52 22.61 -16.86 -9.00
CA ALA A 52 22.21 -17.73 -7.90
C ALA A 52 21.51 -16.94 -6.79
N THR A 53 22.02 -15.75 -6.46
CA THR A 53 21.39 -14.83 -5.49
C THR A 53 20.01 -14.39 -5.96
N VAL A 54 19.86 -14.07 -7.25
CA VAL A 54 18.55 -13.76 -7.86
C VAL A 54 17.59 -14.93 -7.71
N ALA A 55 18.02 -16.15 -8.07
CA ALA A 55 17.20 -17.34 -7.95
C ALA A 55 16.71 -17.59 -6.52
N LEU A 56 17.57 -17.38 -5.52
CA LEU A 56 17.20 -17.47 -4.10
C LEU A 56 16.12 -16.44 -3.72
N HIS A 57 16.27 -15.19 -4.13
CA HIS A 57 15.30 -14.14 -3.84
C HIS A 57 13.95 -14.36 -4.53
N VAL A 58 13.96 -14.75 -5.81
CA VAL A 58 12.76 -15.11 -6.56
C VAL A 58 12.04 -16.29 -5.91
N ASN A 59 12.75 -17.36 -5.55
CA ASN A 59 12.16 -18.51 -4.84
C ASN A 59 11.59 -18.12 -3.47
N SER A 60 12.24 -17.21 -2.75
CA SER A 60 11.73 -16.67 -1.49
C SER A 60 10.41 -15.91 -1.69
N LEU A 61 10.32 -15.09 -2.75
CA LEU A 61 9.10 -14.37 -3.10
C LEU A 61 7.96 -15.30 -3.51
N ILE A 62 8.26 -16.37 -4.26
CA ILE A 62 7.27 -17.41 -4.62
C ILE A 62 6.72 -18.08 -3.37
N LYS A 63 7.61 -18.53 -2.46
CA LYS A 63 7.20 -19.14 -1.18
C LYS A 63 6.33 -18.22 -0.31
N ARG A 64 6.49 -16.91 -0.48
CA ARG A 64 5.78 -15.87 0.27
C ARG A 64 4.52 -15.37 -0.43
N GLY A 65 4.15 -15.95 -1.57
CA GLY A 65 2.94 -15.65 -2.31
C GLY A 65 2.98 -14.37 -3.15
N HIS A 66 4.16 -13.80 -3.42
CA HIS A 66 4.29 -12.57 -4.21
C HIS A 66 4.54 -12.82 -5.70
N LEU A 67 5.08 -13.99 -6.05
CA LEU A 67 5.38 -14.39 -7.41
C LEU A 67 4.81 -15.79 -7.67
N VAL A 68 4.35 -16.03 -8.90
CA VAL A 68 4.04 -17.37 -9.39
C VAL A 68 4.91 -17.66 -10.60
N LYS A 69 5.34 -18.92 -10.71
CA LYS A 69 6.09 -19.42 -11.85
C LYS A 69 5.23 -20.48 -12.52
N ARG A 70 4.70 -20.22 -13.72
CA ARG A 70 3.82 -21.20 -14.40
C ARG A 70 4.59 -22.38 -15.01
N ASP A 71 5.85 -22.16 -15.39
CA ASP A 71 6.72 -23.16 -16.04
C ASP A 71 8.13 -23.19 -15.45
N ASN A 72 8.98 -24.15 -15.82
CA ASN A 72 10.36 -24.19 -15.31
C ASN A 72 11.30 -23.09 -15.89
N SER A 73 10.80 -22.22 -16.76
CA SER A 73 11.55 -21.10 -17.35
C SER A 73 11.53 -19.83 -16.49
N ALA A 74 12.57 -19.00 -16.55
CA ALA A 74 12.55 -17.66 -15.94
C ALA A 74 11.56 -16.71 -16.64
N ARG A 75 11.11 -17.05 -17.86
CA ARG A 75 10.16 -16.27 -18.68
C ARG A 75 8.68 -16.48 -18.32
N SER A 76 8.39 -17.24 -17.27
CA SER A 76 7.03 -17.52 -16.81
C SER A 76 6.73 -16.93 -15.44
N LEU A 77 7.50 -15.89 -15.03
CA LEU A 77 7.28 -15.18 -13.78
C LEU A 77 6.11 -14.22 -13.93
N GLU A 78 5.10 -14.43 -13.10
CA GLU A 78 3.98 -13.51 -12.94
C GLU A 78 4.02 -12.91 -11.54
N VAL A 79 3.86 -11.60 -11.47
CA VAL A 79 3.68 -10.90 -10.19
C VAL A 79 2.24 -11.14 -9.76
N ILE A 80 2.04 -11.73 -8.58
CA ILE A 80 0.72 -11.71 -7.96
C ILE A 80 0.54 -10.29 -7.45
N SER A 81 -0.05 -9.42 -8.28
CA SER A 81 -0.60 -8.17 -7.79
C SER A 81 -1.79 -8.53 -6.92
N VAL A 82 -1.60 -8.47 -5.61
CA VAL A 82 -2.69 -8.02 -4.75
C VAL A 82 -2.91 -6.58 -5.17
N GLU A 83 -3.74 -6.39 -6.19
CA GLU A 83 -4.20 -5.07 -6.57
C GLU A 83 -4.80 -4.45 -5.31
N SER A 84 -4.17 -3.38 -4.82
CA SER A 84 -4.59 -2.60 -3.64
C SER A 84 -4.15 -3.10 -2.25
N ASP A 85 -2.85 -3.26 -2.00
CA ASP A 85 -2.32 -3.17 -0.61
C ASP A 85 -2.06 -1.71 -0.19
N ASP A 86 -2.97 -0.81 -0.56
CA ASP A 86 -3.03 0.58 -0.08
C ASP A 86 -4.08 0.73 1.05
N MET A 87 -4.63 -0.37 1.59
CA MET A 87 -5.70 -0.29 2.62
C MET A 87 -5.65 -1.32 3.75
N LEU A 88 -4.51 -1.92 4.09
CA LEU A 88 -4.39 -2.66 5.36
C LEU A 88 -3.70 -1.80 6.43
N ILE A 89 -4.50 -0.92 7.05
CA ILE A 89 -4.18 -0.23 8.30
C ILE A 89 -4.17 -1.30 9.40
N ASP A 90 -2.97 -1.68 9.85
CA ASP A 90 -2.83 -2.41 11.12
C ASP A 90 -3.18 -1.42 12.24
N THR A 91 -4.45 -1.40 12.65
CA THR A 91 -5.00 -0.50 13.69
C THR A 91 -4.31 -0.64 15.04
N GLU A 92 -3.55 -1.72 15.27
CA GLU A 92 -2.85 -1.99 16.53
C GLU A 92 -1.39 -1.46 16.55
N ASN A 93 -0.83 -1.01 15.42
CA ASN A 93 0.53 -0.47 15.36
C ASN A 93 0.67 0.52 14.18
N ILE A 94 0.12 1.72 14.35
CA ILE A 94 0.35 2.83 13.43
C ILE A 94 1.84 3.19 13.49
N SER A 95 2.58 2.92 12.41
CA SER A 95 3.95 3.43 12.28
C SER A 95 3.91 4.95 12.10
N ALA A 96 4.95 5.67 12.53
CA ALA A 96 5.09 7.11 12.29
C ALA A 96 4.99 7.48 10.78
N GLY A 97 5.27 6.53 9.88
CA GLY A 97 5.04 6.69 8.43
C GLY A 97 3.56 6.72 8.05
N ASP A 98 2.74 5.89 8.69
CA ASP A 98 1.31 5.74 8.42
C ASP A 98 0.54 6.95 9.00
N GLU A 99 0.97 7.46 10.16
CA GLU A 99 0.49 8.73 10.72
C GLU A 99 0.66 9.88 9.71
N LYS A 100 1.86 10.01 9.11
CA LYS A 100 2.15 11.10 8.19
C LYS A 100 1.31 11.03 6.91
N TRP A 101 1.02 9.82 6.41
CA TRP A 101 0.14 9.63 5.26
C TRP A 101 -1.31 9.99 5.60
N LEU A 102 -1.82 9.51 6.74
CA LEU A 102 -3.19 9.78 7.18
C LEU A 102 -3.44 11.27 7.39
N VAL A 103 -2.50 11.94 8.08
CA VAL A 103 -2.57 13.39 8.31
C VAL A 103 -2.56 14.17 6.99
N LYS A 104 -1.78 13.74 5.98
CA LYS A 104 -1.78 14.37 4.66
C LYS A 104 -3.12 14.23 3.93
N ILE A 105 -3.76 13.07 4.01
CA ILE A 105 -5.08 12.86 3.38
C ILE A 105 -6.13 13.76 4.03
N ILE A 106 -6.16 13.79 5.36
CA ILE A 106 -7.08 14.65 6.11
C ILE A 106 -6.79 16.12 5.79
N ASP A 107 -5.54 16.55 5.76
CA ASP A 107 -5.16 17.91 5.37
C ASP A 107 -5.65 18.30 3.98
N ALA A 108 -5.53 17.40 3.00
CA ALA A 108 -6.05 17.63 1.66
C ALA A 108 -7.57 17.78 1.64
N LYS A 109 -8.31 16.99 2.43
CA LYS A 109 -9.77 17.11 2.57
C LYS A 109 -10.17 18.45 3.18
N PHE A 110 -9.46 18.90 4.22
CA PHE A 110 -9.72 20.21 4.81
C PHE A 110 -9.44 21.36 3.85
N LYS A 111 -8.35 21.28 3.05
CA LYS A 111 -8.05 22.31 2.04
C LYS A 111 -9.17 22.46 1.02
N LEU A 112 -9.69 21.34 0.52
CA LEU A 112 -10.84 21.37 -0.40
C LEU A 112 -12.05 22.07 0.23
N ALA A 113 -12.31 21.84 1.52
CA ALA A 113 -13.40 22.50 2.24
C ALA A 113 -13.13 23.99 2.53
N GLU A 114 -11.87 24.37 2.76
CA GLU A 114 -11.45 25.77 2.96
C GLU A 114 -11.56 26.60 1.68
N ASP A 115 -11.20 26.00 0.55
CA ASP A 115 -11.28 26.59 -0.78
C ASP A 115 -12.74 26.66 -1.27
N ALA A 116 -13.59 25.74 -0.81
CA ALA A 116 -15.03 25.80 -1.00
C ALA A 116 -15.62 26.93 -0.14
N GLY A 117 -15.89 28.08 -0.75
CA GLY A 117 -16.40 29.27 -0.03
C GLY A 117 -17.71 29.07 0.76
N ARG A 118 -18.43 27.96 0.54
CA ARG A 118 -19.51 27.45 1.41
C ARG A 118 -19.39 25.94 1.52
N ILE A 119 -19.79 25.40 2.67
CA ILE A 119 -19.66 23.97 2.98
C ILE A 119 -21.04 23.40 3.29
N GLU A 120 -21.34 22.21 2.78
CA GLU A 120 -22.57 21.51 3.09
C GLU A 120 -22.47 20.82 4.45
N GLN A 121 -23.61 20.66 5.14
CA GLN A 121 -23.64 19.98 6.45
C GLN A 121 -23.03 18.56 6.38
N GLN A 122 -23.25 17.83 5.28
CA GLN A 122 -22.69 16.50 5.08
C GLN A 122 -21.15 16.49 5.02
N ASP A 123 -20.55 17.50 4.39
CA ASP A 123 -19.11 17.63 4.30
C ASP A 123 -18.52 17.94 5.68
N MET A 124 -19.19 18.80 6.46
CA MET A 124 -18.79 19.08 7.84
C MET A 124 -18.85 17.86 8.74
N ASP A 125 -19.95 17.10 8.68
CA ASP A 125 -20.11 15.88 9.47
C ASP A 125 -18.98 14.90 9.15
N SER A 126 -18.60 14.80 7.87
CA SER A 126 -17.46 14.00 7.43
C SER A 126 -16.13 14.50 8.01
N LEU A 127 -15.89 15.82 8.06
CA LEU A 127 -14.70 16.39 8.69
C LEU A 127 -14.65 16.12 10.20
N TYR A 128 -15.79 16.17 10.90
CA TYR A 128 -15.87 15.80 12.32
C TYR A 128 -15.52 14.33 12.55
N VAL A 129 -15.99 13.42 11.70
CA VAL A 129 -15.65 11.99 11.79
C VAL A 129 -14.16 11.77 11.58
N LEU A 130 -13.54 12.43 10.60
CA LEU A 130 -12.10 12.32 10.34
C LEU A 130 -11.26 12.82 11.52
N VAL A 131 -11.62 13.95 12.11
CA VAL A 131 -10.93 14.48 13.30
C VAL A 131 -11.15 13.58 14.51
N GLY A 132 -12.36 13.05 14.71
CA GLY A 132 -12.67 12.10 15.77
C GLY A 132 -11.85 10.81 15.65
N ALA A 133 -11.67 10.30 14.43
CA ALA A 133 -10.84 9.12 14.16
C ALA A 133 -9.39 9.33 14.59
N LEU A 134 -8.79 10.50 14.35
CA LEU A 134 -7.43 10.80 14.81
C LEU A 134 -7.26 10.61 16.32
N ARG A 135 -8.26 11.01 17.11
CA ARG A 135 -8.25 10.83 18.58
C ARG A 135 -8.36 9.36 18.99
N VAL A 136 -9.21 8.59 18.32
CA VAL A 136 -9.35 7.14 18.58
C VAL A 136 -8.05 6.40 18.27
N LEU A 137 -7.33 6.87 17.24
CA LEU A 137 -6.05 6.32 16.82
C LEU A 137 -4.85 6.81 17.66
N GLY A 138 -5.07 7.64 18.69
CA GLY A 138 -3.99 8.16 19.56
C GLY A 138 -3.12 9.25 18.92
N LEU A 139 -3.57 9.86 17.82
CA LEU A 139 -2.84 10.90 17.09
C LEU A 139 -3.21 12.30 17.63
N ASP A 140 -3.00 12.51 18.93
CA ASP A 140 -3.48 13.70 19.67
C ASP A 140 -2.90 15.03 19.16
N GLY A 141 -1.64 15.01 18.69
CA GLY A 141 -0.98 16.17 18.10
C GLY A 141 -1.64 16.61 16.79
N ALA A 142 -1.93 15.64 15.92
CA ALA A 142 -2.67 15.89 14.69
C ALA A 142 -4.09 16.37 15.00
N TYR A 143 -4.82 15.67 15.87
CA TYR A 143 -6.17 16.05 16.31
C TYR A 143 -6.24 17.52 16.75
N SER A 144 -5.33 17.94 17.63
CA SER A 144 -5.29 19.31 18.18
C SER A 144 -5.04 20.36 17.09
N SER A 145 -4.26 20.03 16.06
CA SER A 145 -3.97 20.93 14.94
C SER A 145 -5.16 21.18 14.01
N PHE A 146 -6.11 20.23 13.92
CA PHE A 146 -7.29 20.35 13.04
C PHE A 146 -8.50 21.02 13.71
N LEU A 147 -8.57 21.07 15.05
CA LEU A 147 -9.68 21.70 15.77
C LEU A 147 -9.95 23.18 15.41
N PRO A 148 -8.92 24.05 15.29
CA PRO A 148 -9.16 25.44 14.92
C PRO A 148 -9.79 25.57 13.52
N ARG A 149 -9.43 24.67 12.60
CA ARG A 149 -9.97 24.64 11.23
C ARG A 149 -11.43 24.26 11.23
N ILE A 150 -11.82 23.26 12.02
CA ILE A 150 -13.23 22.88 12.22
C ILE A 150 -14.07 24.07 12.72
N ALA A 151 -13.56 24.84 13.68
CA ALA A 151 -14.29 25.99 14.23
C ALA A 151 -14.58 27.04 13.15
N VAL A 152 -13.59 27.35 12.31
CA VAL A 152 -13.72 28.30 11.19
C VAL A 152 -14.68 27.78 10.11
N LEU A 153 -14.57 26.50 9.74
CA LEU A 153 -15.40 25.91 8.69
C LEU A 153 -16.86 25.78 9.09
N ARG A 154 -17.13 25.54 10.38
CA ARG A 154 -18.51 25.49 10.93
C ARG A 154 -19.28 26.80 10.73
N GLU A 155 -18.59 27.94 10.73
CA GLU A 155 -19.23 29.25 10.50
C GLU A 155 -19.64 29.46 9.03
N ARG A 156 -19.17 28.61 8.11
CA ARG A 156 -19.44 28.67 6.66
C ARG A 156 -20.47 27.65 6.19
N VAL A 157 -21.10 26.95 7.14
CA VAL A 157 -22.04 25.87 6.85
C VAL A 157 -23.37 26.44 6.43
N LYS A 158 -23.93 25.86 5.37
CA LYS A 158 -25.24 26.20 4.85
C LYS A 158 -26.32 25.29 5.42
#